data_AF-A0A2V8Q6B1-F1
#
_entry.id   AF-A0A2V8Q6B1-F1
#
_cell.length_a   1.000
_cell.length_b   1.000
_cell.length_c   1.000
_cell.angle_alpha   90.00
_cell.angle_beta   90.00
_cell.angle_gamma   90.00
#
_symmetry.space_group_name_H-M   'P 1'
#
loop_
_entity.id
_entity.type
_entity.pdbx_description
1 polymer ?
#
loop_
_entity_poly.entity_id
_entity_poly.type
_entity_poly.pdbx_seq_one_letter_code
_entity_poly.pdbx_strand_id
1 'polypeptide(L)' 'MTGLLIIDKPVGLTSHDVVGRVRHILHERRVGHTGTLDPFATGVLIVLVG' A
#
# COMPACT_ATOMS: atom_id res chain seq x y z
N MET A 1 -10.86 12.17 -0.36
CA MET A 1 -10.58 11.93 1.08
C MET A 1 -9.08 11.85 1.23
N THR A 2 -8.49 12.45 2.26
CA THR A 2 -7.04 12.35 2.52
C THR A 2 -6.80 11.55 3.79
N GLY A 3 -5.80 10.68 3.80
CA GLY A 3 -5.51 9.83 4.95
C GLY A 3 -4.30 8.93 4.80
N LEU A 4 -4.06 8.15 5.86
CA LEU A 4 -2.97 7.18 5.97
C LEU A 4 -3.55 5.82 6.36
N LEU A 5 -3.08 4.76 5.71
CA LEU A 5 -3.39 3.37 6.01
C LEU A 5 -2.12 2.68 6.50
N ILE A 6 -2.23 1.98 7.63
CA ILE A 6 -1.20 1.09 8.14
C ILE A 6 -1.58 -0.31 7.68
N ILE A 7 -0.82 -0.86 6.72
CA ILE A 7 -1.09 -2.17 6.14
C ILE A 7 0.01 -3.13 6.59
N ASP A 8 -0.37 -4.28 7.13
CA ASP A 8 0.55 -5.41 7.26
C ASP A 8 0.67 -6.09 5.89
N LYS A 9 1.79 -5.85 5.19
CA LYS A 9 2.01 -6.39 3.84
C LYS A 9 2.33 -7.89 3.96
N PRO A 10 1.56 -8.79 3.33
CA PRO A 10 1.89 -10.20 3.30
C PRO A 10 3.08 -10.48 2.37
N VAL A 11 3.65 -11.68 2.51
CA VAL A 11 4.66 -12.20 1.59
C VAL A 11 4.05 -12.40 0.20
N GLY A 12 4.86 -12.24 -0.84
CA GLY A 12 4.49 -12.47 -2.23
C GLY A 12 3.89 -11.26 -2.95
N LEU A 13 3.58 -10.17 -2.23
CA LEU A 13 3.16 -8.90 -2.85
C LEU A 13 4.31 -7.90 -2.88
N THR A 14 4.48 -7.20 -4.00
CA THR A 14 5.28 -5.98 -4.04
C THR A 14 4.54 -4.86 -3.27
N SER A 15 5.27 -3.82 -2.86
CA SER A 15 4.63 -2.62 -2.29
C SER A 15 3.72 -1.91 -3.29
N HIS A 16 4.00 -2.05 -4.59
CA HIS A 16 3.17 -1.49 -5.67
C HIS A 16 1.85 -2.25 -5.85
N ASP A 17 1.86 -3.57 -5.66
CA ASP A 17 0.63 -4.39 -5.70
C ASP A 17 -0.33 -3.95 -4.60
N VAL A 18 0.18 -3.65 -3.40
CA VAL A 18 -0.64 -3.12 -2.29
C VAL A 18 -1.25 -1.78 -2.69
N VAL A 19 -0.47 -0.85 -3.24
CA VAL A 19 -0.98 0.43 -3.75
C VAL A 19 -2.08 0.22 -4.79
N GLY A 20 -1.88 -0.70 -5.75
CA GLY A 20 -2.87 -1.05 -6.77
C GLY A 20 -4.18 -1.56 -6.17
N ARG A 21 -4.10 -2.43 -5.16
CA ARG A 21 -5.27 -2.92 -4.43
C ARG A 21 -6.00 -1.81 -3.68
N VAL A 22 -5.27 -0.93 -2.99
CA VAL A 22 -5.86 0.22 -2.28
C VAL A 22 -6.58 1.16 -3.27
N ARG A 23 -5.97 1.46 -4.43
CA ARG A 23 -6.62 2.26 -5.48
C ARG A 23 -7.94 1.63 -5.94
N HIS A 24 -7.96 0.31 -6.11
CA HIS A 24 -9.15 -0.42 -6.54
C HIS A 24 -10.26 -0.40 -5.48
N ILE A 25 -9.91 -0.70 -4.22
CA ILE A 25 -10.87 -0.79 -3.10
C ILE A 25 -11.48 0.57 -2.78
N LEU A 26 -10.68 1.64 -2.78
CA LEU A 26 -11.13 2.98 -2.39
C LEU A 26 -11.63 3.82 -3.57
N HIS A 27 -11.52 3.33 -4.80
CA HIS A 27 -11.81 4.08 -6.03
C HIS A 27 -11.07 5.43 -6.11
N GLU A 28 -9.84 5.48 -5.57
CA GLU A 28 -8.98 6.68 -5.53
C GLU A 28 -7.69 6.41 -6.33
N ARG A 29 -7.25 7.37 -7.15
CA ARG A 29 -6.04 7.24 -7.96
C ARG A 29 -4.78 7.76 -7.25
N ARG A 30 -4.93 8.79 -6.41
CA ARG A 30 -3.82 9.41 -5.66
C ARG A 30 -3.50 8.54 -4.44
N VAL A 31 -2.68 7.53 -4.67
CA VAL A 31 -2.22 6.57 -3.65
C VAL A 31 -0.74 6.28 -3.86
N GLY A 32 0.02 6.24 -2.76
CA GLY A 32 1.44 5.90 -2.73
C GLY A 32 1.88 5.36 -1.37
N HIS A 33 3.11 4.86 -1.25
CA HIS A 33 3.68 4.36 0.01
C HIS A 33 4.92 5.17 0.43
N THR A 34 5.24 5.19 1.72
CA THR A 34 6.38 5.99 2.25
C THR A 34 7.70 5.21 2.32
N GLY A 35 7.70 3.93 1.97
CA GLY A 35 8.88 3.09 1.92
C GLY A 35 8.54 1.78 1.23
N THR A 36 9.49 1.21 0.49
CA THR A 36 9.29 -0.08 -0.17
C THR A 36 9.65 -1.21 0.78
N LEU A 37 8.85 -2.27 0.74
CA LEU A 37 9.17 -3.59 1.25
C LEU A 37 9.33 -4.55 0.06
N ASP A 38 10.36 -5.39 0.13
CA ASP A 38 10.61 -6.43 -0.87
C ASP A 38 9.44 -7.44 -0.94
N PRO A 39 9.25 -8.13 -2.07
CA PRO A 39 8.18 -9.12 -2.22
C PRO A 39 8.23 -10.24 -1.17
N PHE A 40 9.44 -10.66 -0.78
CA PHE A 40 9.63 -11.70 0.23
C PHE A 40 9.47 -11.20 1.68
N ALA A 41 9.48 -9.88 1.90
CA ALA A 41 9.34 -9.30 3.23
C ALA A 41 7.87 -9.18 3.65
N THR A 42 7.62 -9.24 4.96
CA THR A 42 6.33 -8.93 5.59
C THR A 42 6.47 -7.72 6.52
N GLY A 43 5.33 -7.16 6.94
CA GLY A 43 5.30 -6.13 7.98
C GLY A 43 4.70 -4.82 7.54
N VAL A 44 4.93 -3.77 8.33
CA VAL A 44 4.22 -2.50 8.21
C VAL A 44 4.62 -1.76 6.93
N LEU A 45 3.64 -1.59 6.03
CA LEU A 45 3.68 -0.70 4.88
C LEU A 45 2.72 0.47 5.12
N ILE A 46 3.27 1.68 5.20
CA ILE A 46 2.48 2.91 5.33
C ILE A 46 2.06 3.36 3.93
N VAL A 47 0.74 3.47 3.72
CA VAL A 47 0.12 3.92 2.46
C VAL A 47 -0.61 5.24 2.68
N LEU A 48 -0.37 6.21 1.80
CA LEU A 48 -1.03 7.51 1.79
C LEU A 48 -2.12 7.50 0.72
N VAL A 49 -3.28 8.09 1.02
CA VAL A 49 -4.44 8.20 0.14
C VAL A 49 -4.87 9.66 0.05
N GLY A 50 -5.19 10.12 -1.16
CA GLY A 50 -5.68 11.48 -1.46
C GLY A 50 -4.69 12.39 -2.17
#